data_AF-A0A7C9APK7-F1
#
_entry.id   AF-A0A7C9APK7-F1
#
_cell.length_a   1.000
_cell.length_b   1.000
_cell.length_c   1.000
_cell.angle_alpha   90.00
_cell.angle_beta   90.00
_cell.angle_gamma   90.00
#
_symmetry.space_group_name_H-M   'P 1'
#
loop_
_entity.id
_entity.type
_entity.pdbx_description
1 polymer ?
#
loop_
_entity_poly.entity_id
_entity_poly.type
_entity_poly.pdbx_seq_one_letter_code
_entity_poly.pdbx_strand_id
1 'polypeptide(L)'
;MLQLLQKLSITAVGKREKLFRVVKNPVTQYLPVNSRKIGFSFSSERLVDVQKYVADVRDDVNFVFVVGAMAHGRIDDEYVDDYISISGYPLSAAWCLSRICEGLQRRWSVL
;
A
#
# COMPACT_ATOMS: atom_id res chain seq x y z
N MET A 1 -19.54 0.84 2.93
CA MET A 1 -18.84 1.98 3.56
C MET A 1 -19.70 2.78 4.55
N LEU A 2 -20.97 3.11 4.26
CA LEU A 2 -21.83 3.92 5.15
C LEU A 2 -21.84 3.45 6.62
N GLN A 3 -22.07 2.15 6.85
CA GLN A 3 -22.10 1.59 8.19
C GLN A 3 -20.79 1.79 8.96
N LEU A 4 -19.65 1.65 8.29
CA LEU A 4 -18.33 1.85 8.90
C LEU A 4 -18.16 3.30 9.37
N LEU A 5 -18.59 4.27 8.58
CA LEU A 5 -18.45 5.69 8.93
C LEU A 5 -19.41 6.11 10.05
N GLN A 6 -20.63 5.58 10.08
CA GLN A 6 -21.61 5.91 11.13
C GLN A 6 -21.30 5.24 12.47
N LYS A 7 -20.87 3.96 12.45
CA LYS A 7 -20.66 3.16 13.67
C LYS A 7 -19.19 3.07 14.07
N LEU A 8 -18.29 3.64 13.27
CA LEU A 8 -16.82 3.58 13.42
C LEU A 8 -16.23 2.16 13.43
N SER A 9 -17.06 1.11 13.24
CA SER A 9 -16.64 -0.29 13.19
C SER A 9 -17.70 -1.18 12.54
N ILE A 10 -17.26 -2.34 12.04
CA ILE A 10 -18.10 -3.43 11.54
C ILE A 10 -17.64 -4.73 12.21
N THR A 11 -18.57 -5.48 12.80
CA THR A 11 -18.31 -6.73 13.53
C THR A 11 -18.79 -7.92 12.70
N ALA A 12 -18.07 -9.04 12.77
CA ALA A 12 -18.47 -10.29 12.14
C ALA A 12 -19.81 -10.82 12.71
N VAL A 13 -20.58 -11.54 11.88
CA VAL A 13 -21.83 -12.18 12.34
C VAL A 13 -21.47 -13.34 13.27
N GLY A 14 -22.13 -13.41 14.44
CA GLY A 14 -21.94 -14.51 15.39
C GLY A 14 -20.63 -14.49 16.19
N LYS A 15 -19.71 -13.57 15.90
CA LYS A 15 -18.47 -13.36 16.66
C LYS A 15 -18.40 -11.92 17.18
N ARG A 16 -17.68 -11.67 18.27
CA ARG A 16 -17.42 -10.30 18.78
C ARG A 16 -16.23 -9.61 18.10
N GLU A 17 -15.71 -10.18 17.01
CA GLU A 17 -14.53 -9.70 16.31
C GLU A 17 -14.85 -8.56 15.35
N LYS A 18 -14.07 -7.46 15.42
CA LYS A 18 -14.20 -6.30 14.53
C LYS A 18 -13.41 -6.56 13.25
N LEU A 19 -14.10 -6.62 12.11
CA LEU A 19 -13.50 -6.77 10.78
C LEU A 19 -12.97 -5.45 10.22
N PHE A 20 -13.71 -4.36 10.47
CA PHE A 20 -13.28 -3.00 10.13
C PHE A 20 -13.42 -2.09 11.34
N ARG A 21 -12.50 -1.13 11.49
CA ARG A 21 -12.49 -0.14 12.56
C ARG A 21 -11.85 1.15 12.06
N VAL A 22 -12.51 2.29 12.31
CA VAL A 22 -11.90 3.61 12.13
C VAL A 22 -10.87 3.83 13.25
N VAL A 23 -9.65 4.21 12.87
CA VAL A 23 -8.52 4.43 13.79
C VAL A 23 -8.09 5.89 13.76
N LYS A 24 -7.36 6.33 14.79
CA LYS A 24 -6.93 7.73 14.90
C LYS A 24 -5.73 7.99 13.99
N ASN A 25 -5.62 9.19 13.43
CA ASN A 25 -4.39 9.59 12.75
C ASN A 25 -3.26 9.88 13.76
N PRO A 26 -1.97 9.81 13.35
CA PRO A 26 -1.47 9.48 12.00
C PRO A 26 -1.43 7.96 11.73
N VAL A 27 -1.48 7.54 10.46
CA VAL A 27 -1.43 6.12 10.07
C VAL A 27 -0.11 5.45 10.48
N THR A 28 0.97 6.23 10.55
CA THR A 28 2.33 5.77 10.90
C THR A 28 2.42 5.08 12.26
N GLN A 29 1.53 5.38 13.20
CA GLN A 29 1.50 4.74 14.52
C GLN A 29 1.09 3.26 14.47
N TYR A 30 0.49 2.80 13.36
CA TYR A 30 0.03 1.42 13.19
C TYR A 30 0.87 0.63 12.19
N LEU A 31 1.84 1.26 11.54
CA LEU A 31 2.71 0.58 10.59
C LEU A 31 3.76 -0.25 11.34
N PRO A 32 4.22 -1.38 10.76
CA PRO A 32 5.28 -2.17 11.37
C PRO A 32 6.55 -1.35 11.62
N VAL A 33 7.26 -1.68 12.69
CA VAL A 33 8.63 -1.17 12.88
C VAL A 33 9.53 -1.67 11.74
N ASN A 34 10.56 -0.89 11.41
CA ASN A 34 11.46 -1.18 10.30
C ASN A 34 10.74 -1.40 8.96
N SER A 35 9.75 -0.57 8.66
CA SER A 35 9.04 -0.59 7.38
C SER A 35 9.60 0.43 6.40
N ARG A 36 9.79 0.01 5.14
CA ARG A 36 10.05 0.89 4.01
C ARG A 36 8.72 1.36 3.41
N LYS A 37 8.49 2.67 3.39
CA LYS A 37 7.25 3.31 2.94
C LYS A 37 7.45 3.84 1.52
N ILE A 38 6.75 3.25 0.57
CA ILE A 38 7.00 3.40 -0.87
C ILE A 38 5.76 4.01 -1.50
N GLY A 39 5.89 5.22 -2.04
CA GLY A 39 4.83 5.91 -2.75
C GLY A 39 4.87 5.60 -4.24
N PHE A 40 3.70 5.41 -4.84
CA PHE A 40 3.59 5.23 -6.28
C PHE A 40 3.28 6.57 -6.94
N SER A 41 4.12 6.99 -7.87
CA SER A 41 3.93 8.23 -8.61
C SER A 41 4.36 8.08 -10.05
N PHE A 42 3.44 8.33 -10.98
CA PHE A 42 3.73 8.36 -12.41
C PHE A 42 4.77 9.44 -12.76
N SER A 43 4.76 10.57 -12.05
CA SER A 43 5.71 11.67 -12.26
C SER A 43 7.08 11.42 -11.62
N SER A 44 7.32 10.27 -10.99
CA SER A 44 8.65 9.93 -10.48
C SER A 44 9.57 9.56 -11.64
N GLU A 45 10.77 10.14 -11.66
CA GLU A 45 11.83 9.81 -12.63
C GLU A 45 12.38 8.39 -12.44
N ARG A 46 12.15 7.81 -11.25
CA ARG A 46 12.64 6.48 -10.90
C ARG A 46 11.69 5.40 -11.40
N LEU A 47 11.88 5.01 -12.66
CA LEU A 47 11.21 3.86 -13.26
C LEU A 47 11.84 2.55 -12.77
N VAL A 48 11.04 1.71 -12.13
CA VAL A 48 11.50 0.43 -11.55
C VAL A 48 10.61 -0.74 -11.96
N ASP A 49 11.24 -1.89 -12.13
CA ASP A 49 10.54 -3.17 -12.14
C ASP A 49 10.17 -3.54 -10.69
N VAL A 50 8.88 -3.57 -10.37
CA VAL A 50 8.36 -3.88 -9.02
C VAL A 50 8.89 -5.21 -8.52
N GLN A 51 9.04 -6.21 -9.39
CA GLN A 51 9.46 -7.55 -8.97
C GLN A 51 10.91 -7.55 -8.50
N LYS A 52 11.79 -6.88 -9.26
CA LYS A 52 13.19 -6.70 -8.88
C LYS A 52 13.30 -5.85 -7.63
N TYR A 53 12.57 -4.73 -7.59
CA TYR A 53 12.54 -3.83 -6.45
C TYR A 53 12.18 -4.56 -5.15
N VAL A 54 11.13 -5.38 -5.18
CA VAL A 54 10.70 -6.16 -4.01
C VAL A 54 11.69 -7.28 -3.70
N ALA A 55 12.32 -7.92 -4.68
CA ALA A 55 13.31 -8.97 -4.46
C ALA A 55 14.62 -8.45 -3.84
N ASP A 56 15.05 -7.24 -4.20
CA ASP A 56 16.33 -6.66 -3.75
C ASP A 56 16.31 -6.16 -2.29
N VAL A 57 15.12 -6.00 -1.70
CA VAL A 57 14.97 -5.53 -0.32
C VAL A 57 15.19 -6.69 0.65
N ARG A 58 15.99 -6.46 1.70
CA ARG A 58 16.30 -7.44 2.75
C ARG A 58 15.04 -8.02 3.41
N ASP A 59 15.13 -9.23 3.95
CA ASP A 59 14.00 -9.95 4.59
C ASP A 59 13.61 -9.41 5.96
N ASP A 60 14.48 -8.63 6.61
CA ASP A 60 14.22 -7.99 7.90
C ASP A 60 13.43 -6.68 7.80
N VAL A 61 13.13 -6.22 6.58
CA VAL A 61 12.43 -4.97 6.30
C VAL A 61 10.98 -5.23 5.87
N ASN A 62 10.04 -4.57 6.54
CA ASN A 62 8.62 -4.63 6.17
C ASN A 62 8.30 -3.69 5.00
N PHE A 63 7.30 -4.03 4.20
CA PHE A 63 6.83 -3.16 3.13
C PHE A 63 5.56 -2.41 3.51
N VAL A 64 5.55 -1.12 3.20
CA VAL A 64 4.33 -0.29 3.21
C VAL A 64 4.24 0.40 1.87
N PHE A 65 3.22 0.05 1.08
CA PHE A 65 2.96 0.67 -0.21
C PHE A 65 1.86 1.72 -0.07
N VAL A 66 2.12 2.94 -0.51
CA VAL A 66 1.17 4.04 -0.54
C VAL A 66 0.69 4.21 -1.98
N VAL A 67 -0.57 3.87 -2.22
CA VAL A 67 -1.21 3.91 -3.54
C VAL A 67 -2.38 4.88 -3.50
N GLY A 68 -2.41 5.82 -4.43
CA GLY A 68 -3.44 6.85 -4.51
C GLY A 68 -4.76 6.26 -4.99
N ALA A 69 -5.77 6.18 -4.13
CA ALA A 69 -7.13 5.78 -4.49
C ALA A 69 -7.98 7.00 -4.94
N MET A 70 -7.45 7.78 -5.89
CA MET A 70 -8.04 9.03 -6.39
C MET A 70 -8.15 9.01 -7.92
N ALA A 71 -9.10 9.76 -8.48
CA ALA A 71 -9.27 9.85 -9.94
C ALA A 71 -8.16 10.68 -10.60
N HIS A 72 -7.81 11.81 -9.97
CA HIS A 72 -6.71 12.68 -10.36
C HIS A 72 -6.02 13.20 -9.10
N GLY A 73 -4.70 13.39 -9.17
CA GLY A 73 -3.89 13.93 -8.09
C GLY A 73 -2.57 13.20 -7.95
N ARG A 74 -1.77 13.65 -6.99
CA ARG A 74 -0.46 13.09 -6.65
C ARG A 74 -0.44 12.78 -5.17
N ILE A 75 0.16 11.66 -4.81
CA ILE A 75 0.47 11.33 -3.42
C ILE A 75 1.64 12.23 -3.01
N ASP A 76 1.45 13.03 -1.96
CA ASP A 76 2.47 13.90 -1.38
C ASP A 76 2.33 13.84 0.14
N ASP A 77 2.89 12.78 0.72
CA ASP A 77 2.77 12.44 2.13
C ASP A 77 4.17 12.41 2.74
N GLU A 78 4.41 13.20 3.79
CA GLU A 78 5.72 13.35 4.43
C GLU A 78 6.30 12.05 5.00
N TYR A 79 5.45 11.05 5.23
CA TYR A 79 5.89 9.76 5.75
C TYR A 79 6.36 8.79 4.66
N VAL A 80 6.27 9.13 3.37
CA VAL A 80 6.77 8.29 2.28
C VAL A 80 8.28 8.47 2.16
N ASP A 81 9.03 7.35 2.18
CA ASP A 81 10.49 7.38 2.10
C ASP A 81 10.99 7.50 0.65
N ASP A 82 10.25 6.94 -0.31
CA ASP A 82 10.69 6.79 -1.70
C ASP A 82 9.49 6.81 -2.66
N TYR A 83 9.59 7.56 -3.75
CA TYR A 83 8.58 7.59 -4.80
C TYR A 83 9.09 6.88 -6.04
N ILE A 84 8.36 5.85 -6.48
CA ILE A 84 8.71 5.06 -7.66
C ILE A 84 7.62 5.15 -8.73
N SER A 85 8.04 5.05 -9.99
CA SER A 85 7.18 4.79 -11.13
C SER A 85 7.38 3.35 -11.59
N ILE A 86 6.30 2.66 -11.94
CA ILE A 86 6.34 1.24 -12.33
C ILE A 86 6.01 1.03 -13.82
N SER A 87 5.70 2.12 -14.52
CA SER A 87 5.30 2.11 -15.92
C SER A 87 5.54 3.50 -16.51
N GLY A 88 5.96 3.53 -17.78
CA GLY A 88 6.02 4.77 -18.56
C GLY A 88 4.66 5.35 -18.96
N TYR A 89 3.56 4.68 -18.55
CA TYR A 89 2.19 5.10 -18.78
C TYR A 89 1.45 5.26 -17.45
N PRO A 90 0.47 6.19 -17.37
CA PRO A 90 -0.37 6.30 -16.19
C PRO A 90 -1.19 5.03 -16.01
N LEU A 91 -1.18 4.50 -14.79
CA LEU A 91 -1.88 3.27 -14.42
C LEU A 91 -3.01 3.57 -13.44
N SER A 92 -4.06 2.74 -13.49
CA SER A 92 -5.08 2.76 -12.45
C SER A 92 -4.51 2.23 -11.13
N ALA A 93 -5.06 2.71 -10.01
CA ALA A 93 -4.68 2.22 -8.68
C ALA A 93 -4.83 0.70 -8.55
N ALA A 94 -5.89 0.13 -9.15
CA ALA A 94 -6.14 -1.30 -9.17
C ALA A 94 -5.00 -2.07 -9.88
N TRP A 95 -4.53 -1.57 -11.03
CA TRP A 95 -3.43 -2.21 -11.75
C TRP A 95 -2.11 -2.12 -11.00
N CYS A 96 -1.84 -0.98 -10.35
CA CYS A 96 -0.68 -0.83 -9.46
C CYS A 96 -0.72 -1.87 -8.32
N LEU A 97 -1.88 -2.06 -7.67
CA LEU A 97 -2.05 -3.07 -6.62
C LEU A 97 -1.82 -4.49 -7.14
N SER A 98 -2.33 -4.83 -8.33
CA SER A 98 -2.07 -6.14 -8.94
C SER A 98 -0.57 -6.38 -9.16
N ARG A 99 0.17 -5.39 -9.68
CA ARG A 99 1.63 -5.50 -9.87
C ARG A 99 2.39 -5.66 -8.55
N ILE A 100 1.97 -4.97 -7.48
CA ILE A 100 2.53 -5.14 -6.14
C ILE A 100 2.30 -6.57 -5.63
N CYS A 101 1.04 -7.04 -5.69
CA CYS A 101 0.67 -8.38 -5.25
C CYS A 101 1.45 -9.47 -6.01
N GLU A 102 1.57 -9.35 -7.34
CA GLU A 102 2.36 -10.29 -8.16
C GLU A 102 3.85 -10.29 -7.79
N GLY A 103 4.42 -9.12 -7.48
CA GLY A 103 5.82 -9.02 -7.03
C GLY A 103 6.05 -9.71 -5.68
N LEU A 104 5.18 -9.44 -4.71
CA LEU A 104 5.23 -10.07 -3.38
C LEU A 104 4.95 -11.57 -3.45
N GLN A 105 4.00 -11.99 -4.28
CA GLN A 105 3.66 -13.38 -4.54
C GLN A 105 4.90 -14.18 -4.95
N ARG A 106 5.68 -13.66 -5.92
CA ARG A 106 6.94 -14.28 -6.36
C ARG A 106 8.00 -14.30 -5.28
N ARG A 107 8.18 -13.19 -4.55
CA ARG A 107 9.16 -13.11 -3.46
C ARG A 107 8.88 -14.15 -2.37
N TRP A 108 7.63 -14.30 -1.98
CA TRP A 108 7.23 -15.22 -0.90
C TRP A 108 6.87 -16.63 -1.38
N SER A 109 7.08 -16.95 -2.66
CA SER A 109 6.75 -18.25 -3.25
C SER A 109 5.30 -18.68 -2.98
N VAL A 110 4.38 -17.72 -2.96
CA VAL A 110 2.93 -17.98 -2.91
C VAL A 110 2.47 -18.26 -4.34
N LEU A 111 1.79 -19.39 -4.60
CA LEU A 111 1.38 -19.80 -5.96
C LEU A 111 -0.09 -19.53 -6.20
#